data_AF-A0A3N5UBP4-F1
#
_entry.id   AF-A0A3N5UBP4-F1
#
_cell.length_a   1.000
_cell.length_b   1.000
_cell.length_c   1.000
_cell.angle_alpha   90.00
_cell.angle_beta   90.00
_cell.angle_gamma   90.00
#
_symmetry.space_group_name_H-M   'P 1'
#
loop_
_entity.id
_entity.type
_entity.pdbx_description
1 polymer ?
#
loop_
_entity_poly.entity_id
_entity_poly.type
_entity_poly.pdbx_seq_one_letter_code
_entity_poly.pdbx_strand_id
1 'polypeptide(L)'
;MKTISIFLALVNLLTAGLIVAFSLSPTELNQVPLWWSFTKTAAAASVILVGVITWLGSARPVRAGVIPLCSLFLVALGAATVVWTLHVALVTGDLEYYMVIYGGSLAVQGLTSLFGFAGDPRSMAV
;
A
#
# COMPACT_ATOMS: atom_id res chain seq x y z
N MET A 1 11.15 -5.17 -14.03
CA MET A 1 10.33 -4.28 -13.18
C MET A 1 9.16 -5.02 -12.52
N LYS A 2 8.37 -5.83 -13.25
CA LYS A 2 7.24 -6.60 -12.68
C LYS A 2 7.61 -7.44 -11.45
N THR A 3 8.76 -8.12 -11.45
CA THR A 3 9.23 -8.93 -10.30
C THR A 3 9.40 -8.11 -9.02
N ILE A 4 9.94 -6.89 -9.11
CA ILE A 4 10.14 -5.99 -7.97
C ILE A 4 8.78 -5.53 -7.43
N SER A 5 7.85 -5.18 -8.33
CA SER A 5 6.49 -4.80 -7.95
C SER A 5 5.74 -5.94 -7.24
N ILE A 6 5.86 -7.18 -7.73
CA ILE A 6 5.25 -8.37 -7.11
C ILE A 6 5.88 -8.66 -5.75
N PHE A 7 7.21 -8.59 -5.64
CA PHE A 7 7.91 -8.80 -4.37
C PHE A 7 7.50 -7.75 -3.33
N LEU A 8 7.47 -6.48 -3.70
CA LEU A 8 7.00 -5.40 -2.83
C LEU A 8 5.52 -5.55 -2.48
N ALA A 9 4.69 -6.00 -3.42
CA ALA A 9 3.28 -6.29 -3.15
C ALA A 9 3.11 -7.37 -2.09
N LEU A 10 3.91 -8.45 -2.14
CA LEU A 10 3.88 -9.52 -1.14
C LEU A 10 4.31 -9.01 0.24
N VAL A 11 5.41 -8.26 0.32
CA VAL A 11 5.90 -7.68 1.57
C VAL A 11 4.85 -6.72 2.16
N ASN A 12 4.34 -5.79 1.35
CA ASN A 12 3.36 -4.82 1.82
C ASN A 12 2.01 -5.46 2.21
N LEU A 13 1.62 -6.55 1.54
CA LEU A 13 0.44 -7.33 1.88
C LEU A 13 0.62 -8.08 3.21
N LEU A 14 1.80 -8.66 3.46
CA LEU A 14 2.11 -9.28 4.75
C LEU A 14 2.07 -8.26 5.89
N THR A 15 2.70 -7.10 5.69
CA THR A 15 2.70 -6.01 6.68
C THR A 15 1.28 -5.48 6.92
N ALA A 16 0.50 -5.25 5.87
CA ALA A 16 -0.90 -4.82 6.01
C ALA A 16 -1.75 -5.87 6.75
N GLY A 17 -1.52 -7.17 6.47
CA GLY A 17 -2.17 -8.25 7.20
C GLY A 17 -1.85 -8.25 8.70
N LEU A 18 -0.58 -8.01 9.06
CA LEU A 18 -0.16 -7.84 10.46
C LEU A 18 -0.84 -6.63 11.12
N ILE A 19 -0.94 -5.50 10.40
CA ILE A 19 -1.64 -4.29 10.91
C ILE A 19 -3.11 -4.60 11.19
N VAL A 20 -3.81 -5.31 10.30
CA VAL A 20 -5.21 -5.71 10.52
C VAL A 20 -5.32 -6.65 11.72
N ALA A 21 -4.46 -7.68 11.79
CA ALA A 21 -4.48 -8.64 12.90
C ALA A 21 -4.25 -7.95 14.26
N PHE A 22 -3.34 -6.97 14.31
CA PHE A 22 -3.05 -6.22 15.52
C PHE A 22 -4.17 -5.21 15.85
N SER A 23 -4.74 -4.54 14.85
CA SER A 23 -5.84 -3.58 15.05
C SER A 23 -7.13 -4.23 15.54
N LEU A 24 -7.33 -5.52 15.23
CA LEU A 24 -8.45 -6.34 15.71
C LEU A 24 -8.15 -7.01 17.07
N SER A 25 -6.95 -6.82 17.63
CA SER A 25 -6.61 -7.36 18.94
C SER A 25 -7.47 -6.69 20.04
N PRO A 26 -8.00 -7.46 21.01
CA PRO A 26 -8.75 -6.91 22.15
C PRO A 26 -8.00 -5.83 22.95
N THR A 27 -6.67 -5.83 22.87
CA THR A 27 -5.79 -4.88 23.55
C THR A 27 -5.87 -3.48 22.92
N GLU A 28 -5.83 -3.37 21.59
CA GLU A 28 -5.92 -2.09 20.87
C GLU A 28 -7.34 -1.51 20.88
N LEU A 29 -8.36 -2.37 20.77
CA LEU A 29 -9.78 -1.95 20.72
C LEU A 29 -10.24 -1.17 21.96
N ASN A 30 -9.59 -1.37 23.10
CA ASN A 30 -9.92 -0.68 24.36
C ASN A 30 -9.13 0.61 24.59
N GLN A 31 -7.99 0.81 23.91
CA GLN A 31 -7.08 1.93 24.17
C GLN A 31 -7.12 3.01 23.10
N VAL A 32 -7.54 2.66 21.87
CA VAL A 32 -7.45 3.53 20.71
C VAL A 32 -8.82 4.08 20.33
N PRO A 33 -8.95 5.37 19.95
CA PRO A 33 -10.21 5.91 19.45
C PRO A 33 -10.75 5.07 18.28
N LEU A 34 -12.02 4.69 18.36
CA LEU A 34 -12.66 3.79 17.38
C LEU A 34 -12.48 4.27 15.93
N TRP A 35 -12.52 5.58 15.70
CA TRP A 35 -12.26 6.19 14.39
C TRP A 35 -10.84 5.95 13.86
N TRP A 36 -9.83 5.96 14.74
CA TRP A 36 -8.44 5.71 14.36
C TRP A 36 -8.23 4.23 14.00
N SER A 37 -8.80 3.32 14.79
CA SER A 37 -8.78 1.88 14.51
C SER A 37 -9.48 1.56 13.18
N PHE A 38 -10.63 2.20 12.91
CA PHE A 38 -11.34 2.05 11.63
C PHE A 38 -10.48 2.53 10.46
N THR A 39 -9.83 3.69 10.58
CA THR A 39 -8.99 4.27 9.52
C THR A 39 -7.77 3.38 9.23
N LYS A 40 -7.08 2.88 10.27
CA LYS A 40 -5.98 1.92 10.14
C LYS A 40 -6.44 0.66 9.40
N THR A 41 -7.56 0.09 9.82
CA THR A 41 -8.09 -1.15 9.25
C THR A 41 -8.50 -0.96 7.79
N ALA A 42 -9.17 0.15 7.47
CA ALA A 42 -9.58 0.47 6.10
C ALA A 42 -8.37 0.70 5.17
N ALA A 43 -7.36 1.43 5.65
CA ALA A 43 -6.12 1.64 4.90
C ALA A 43 -5.40 0.30 4.64
N ALA A 44 -5.23 -0.54 5.66
CA ALA A 44 -4.59 -1.84 5.52
C ALA A 44 -5.38 -2.78 4.58
N ALA A 45 -6.71 -2.80 4.67
CA ALA A 45 -7.55 -3.56 3.75
C ALA A 45 -7.39 -3.11 2.29
N SER A 46 -7.27 -1.80 2.05
CA SER A 46 -7.03 -1.25 0.71
C SER A 46 -5.67 -1.69 0.13
N VAL A 47 -4.62 -1.73 0.96
CA VAL A 47 -3.30 -2.24 0.56
C VAL A 47 -3.36 -3.72 0.18
N ILE A 48 -4.06 -4.53 0.97
CA ILE A 48 -4.27 -5.96 0.67
C ILE A 48 -4.99 -6.13 -0.67
N LEU A 49 -6.09 -5.39 -0.87
CA LEU A 49 -6.87 -5.44 -2.11
C LEU A 49 -6.02 -5.08 -3.32
N VAL A 50 -5.22 -4.02 -3.24
CA VAL A 50 -4.32 -3.64 -4.35
C VAL A 50 -3.19 -4.64 -4.55
N GLY A 51 -2.64 -5.23 -3.48
CA GLY A 51 -1.65 -6.29 -3.58
C GLY A 51 -2.20 -7.51 -4.34
N VAL A 52 -3.43 -7.94 -4.03
CA VAL A 52 -4.12 -9.03 -4.73
C VAL A 52 -4.37 -8.67 -6.20
N ILE A 53 -4.83 -7.46 -6.50
CA ILE A 53 -5.02 -6.99 -7.89
C ILE A 53 -3.70 -6.97 -8.65
N THR A 54 -2.60 -6.54 -8.02
CA THR A 54 -1.26 -6.51 -8.63
C THR A 54 -0.80 -7.92 -8.98
N TRP A 55 -1.05 -8.89 -8.09
CA TRP A 55 -0.74 -10.30 -8.35
C TRP A 55 -1.62 -10.88 -9.47
N LEU A 56 -2.93 -10.63 -9.44
CA LEU A 56 -3.87 -11.07 -10.48
C LEU A 56 -3.57 -10.45 -11.84
N GLY A 57 -3.20 -9.17 -11.89
CA GLY A 57 -2.79 -8.47 -13.11
C GLY A 57 -1.50 -9.00 -13.72
N SER A 58 -0.66 -9.67 -12.93
CA SER A 58 0.51 -10.39 -13.45
C SER A 58 0.14 -11.79 -13.98
N ALA A 59 -0.87 -12.44 -13.43
CA ALA A 59 -1.26 -13.81 -13.80
C ALA A 59 -2.33 -13.87 -14.90
N ARG A 60 -3.17 -12.83 -15.02
CA ARG A 60 -4.31 -12.75 -15.94
C ARG A 60 -4.40 -11.35 -16.57
N PRO A 61 -4.92 -11.24 -17.81
CA PRO A 61 -5.23 -9.95 -18.40
C PRO A 61 -6.39 -9.30 -17.62
N VAL A 62 -6.07 -8.31 -16.80
CA VAL A 62 -7.04 -7.46 -16.09
C VAL A 62 -7.36 -6.23 -16.96
N ARG A 63 -8.55 -5.67 -16.81
CA ARG A 63 -9.01 -4.48 -17.54
C ARG A 63 -7.95 -3.36 -17.46
N ALA A 64 -7.55 -2.84 -18.62
CA ALA A 64 -6.39 -1.94 -18.79
C ALA A 64 -6.37 -0.70 -17.87
N GLY A 65 -7.54 -0.19 -17.46
CA GLY A 65 -7.63 0.98 -16.57
C GLY A 65 -7.49 0.69 -15.07
N VAL A 66 -7.68 -0.54 -14.61
CA VAL A 66 -7.73 -0.87 -13.16
C VAL A 66 -6.33 -0.89 -12.54
N ILE A 67 -5.37 -1.46 -13.25
CA ILE A 67 -3.97 -1.55 -12.79
C ILE A 67 -3.38 -0.15 -12.53
N PRO A 68 -3.38 0.81 -13.49
CA PRO A 68 -2.78 2.12 -13.26
C PRO A 68 -3.49 2.93 -12.15
N LEU A 69 -4.82 2.79 -12.00
CA LEU A 69 -5.56 3.41 -10.90
C LEU A 69 -5.12 2.86 -9.53
N CYS A 70 -4.99 1.54 -9.42
CA CYS A 70 -4.49 0.90 -8.21
C CYS A 70 -3.03 1.28 -7.90
N SER A 71 -2.19 1.39 -8.93
CA SER A 71 -0.80 1.83 -8.80
C SER A 71 -0.72 3.28 -8.30
N LEU A 72 -1.49 4.20 -8.88
CA LEU A 72 -1.57 5.60 -8.44
C LEU A 72 -2.09 5.72 -7.01
N PHE A 73 -3.09 4.92 -6.65
CA PHE A 73 -3.60 4.84 -5.29
C PHE A 73 -2.51 4.44 -4.29
N LEU A 74 -1.68 3.44 -4.61
CA LEU A 74 -0.55 3.05 -3.75
C LEU A 74 0.50 4.16 -3.63
N VAL A 75 0.79 4.89 -4.70
CA VAL A 75 1.71 6.04 -4.64
C VAL A 75 1.17 7.11 -3.71
N ALA A 76 -0.10 7.47 -3.86
CA ALA A 76 -0.75 8.48 -3.01
C ALA A 76 -0.81 8.03 -1.55
N LEU A 77 -1.18 6.78 -1.29
CA LEU A 77 -1.26 6.21 0.06
C LEU A 77 0.13 6.14 0.72
N GLY A 78 1.16 5.71 -0.03
CA GLY A 78 2.54 5.68 0.43
C GLY A 78 3.05 7.07 0.79
N ALA A 79 2.85 8.07 -0.07
CA ALA A 79 3.20 9.46 0.19
C ALA A 79 2.45 10.03 1.40
N ALA A 80 1.14 9.78 1.51
CA ALA A 80 0.34 10.20 2.66
C ALA A 80 0.84 9.59 3.97
N THR A 81 1.25 8.32 3.94
CA THR A 81 1.83 7.62 5.11
C THR A 81 3.14 8.28 5.54
N VAL A 82 4.03 8.61 4.61
CA VAL A 82 5.30 9.31 4.90
C VAL A 82 5.05 10.71 5.45
N VAL A 83 4.13 11.48 4.85
CA VAL A 83 3.82 12.84 5.32
C VAL A 83 3.20 12.79 6.72
N TRP A 84 2.32 11.82 6.97
CA TRP A 84 1.70 11.64 8.28
C TRP A 84 2.73 11.29 9.36
N THR A 85 3.65 10.38 9.07
CA THR A 85 4.67 9.96 10.05
C THR A 85 5.66 11.07 10.34
N LEU A 86 6.03 11.87 9.33
CA LEU A 86 6.80 13.09 9.53
C LEU A 86 6.03 14.12 10.38
N HIS A 87 4.74 14.30 10.13
CA HIS A 87 3.91 15.21 10.93
C HIS A 87 3.86 14.76 12.39
N VAL A 88 3.58 13.49 12.64
CA VAL A 88 3.58 12.91 14.00
C VAL A 88 4.92 13.12 14.66
N ALA A 89 6.03 12.81 13.98
CA ALA A 89 7.36 12.99 14.52
C ALA A 89 7.72 14.44 14.86
N LEU A 90 7.25 15.41 14.08
CA LEU A 90 7.42 16.83 14.39
C LEU A 90 6.62 17.26 15.63
N VAL A 91 5.46 16.64 15.87
CA VAL A 91 4.58 16.97 17.00
C VAL A 91 5.01 16.25 18.29
N THR A 92 5.41 14.98 18.21
CA THR A 92 5.76 14.15 19.37
C THR A 92 7.25 14.11 19.67
N GLY A 93 8.09 14.50 18.71
CA GLY A 93 9.55 14.36 18.80
C GLY A 93 10.05 12.93 18.58
N ASP A 94 9.16 11.97 18.29
CA ASP A 94 9.50 10.56 18.10
C ASP A 94 9.26 10.14 16.64
N LEU A 95 10.33 9.79 15.93
CA LEU A 95 10.27 9.46 14.51
C LEU A 95 10.15 7.95 14.32
N GLU A 96 8.97 7.53 13.88
CA GLU A 96 8.68 6.14 13.53
C GLU A 96 9.28 5.77 12.16
N TYR A 97 10.61 5.59 12.11
CA TYR A 97 11.37 5.26 10.89
C TYR A 97 10.78 4.09 10.10
N TYR A 98 10.24 3.09 10.79
CA TYR A 98 9.63 1.91 10.15
C TYR A 98 8.41 2.27 9.30
N MET A 99 7.59 3.23 9.73
CA MET A 99 6.43 3.67 8.95
C MET A 99 6.82 4.52 7.75
N VAL A 100 7.91 5.30 7.85
CA VAL A 100 8.47 6.03 6.69
C VAL A 100 8.95 5.04 5.63
N ILE A 101 9.67 3.99 6.04
CA ILE A 101 10.14 2.93 5.13
C ILE A 101 8.96 2.20 4.49
N TYR A 102 7.92 1.89 5.28
CA TYR A 102 6.69 1.26 4.78
C TYR A 102 5.92 2.14 3.79
N GLY A 103 5.75 3.44 4.09
CA GLY A 103 5.15 4.39 3.14
C GLY A 103 5.97 4.50 1.86
N GLY A 104 7.29 4.49 1.98
CA GLY A 104 8.21 4.43 0.84
C GLY A 104 8.06 3.16 0.00
N SER A 105 7.94 1.98 0.62
CA SER A 105 7.77 0.72 -0.11
C SER A 105 6.45 0.66 -0.86
N LEU A 106 5.36 1.23 -0.31
CA LEU A 106 4.08 1.39 -1.01
C LEU A 106 4.20 2.29 -2.25
N ALA A 107 4.88 3.43 -2.10
CA ALA A 107 5.10 4.36 -3.21
C ALA A 107 5.95 3.74 -4.33
N VAL A 108 7.04 3.04 -3.97
CA VAL A 108 7.89 2.35 -4.93
C VAL A 108 7.14 1.18 -5.59
N GLN A 109 6.30 0.45 -4.86
CA GLN A 109 5.44 -0.60 -5.44
C GLN A 109 4.48 0.00 -6.50
N GLY A 110 3.83 1.11 -6.18
CA GLY A 110 2.93 1.81 -7.10
C GLY A 110 3.67 2.31 -8.35
N LEU A 111 4.80 2.98 -8.18
CA LEU A 111 5.62 3.48 -9.31
C LEU A 111 6.13 2.35 -10.20
N THR A 112 6.67 1.28 -9.62
CA THR A 112 7.19 0.13 -10.39
C THR A 112 6.08 -0.62 -11.14
N SER A 113 4.87 -0.63 -10.60
CA SER A 113 3.67 -1.16 -11.26
C SER A 113 3.27 -0.29 -12.45
N LEU A 114 3.27 1.04 -12.28
CA LEU A 114 2.93 2.01 -13.34
C LEU A 114 3.93 1.96 -14.51
N PHE A 115 5.23 2.00 -14.22
CA PHE A 115 6.28 1.90 -15.25
C PHE A 115 6.31 0.52 -15.91
N GLY A 116 6.00 -0.54 -15.16
CA GLY A 116 5.87 -1.89 -15.71
C GLY A 116 4.69 -2.06 -16.66
N PHE A 117 3.63 -1.27 -16.50
CA PHE A 117 2.48 -1.23 -17.41
C PHE A 117 2.75 -0.36 -18.65
N ALA A 118 3.40 0.80 -18.49
CA ALA A 118 3.76 1.68 -19.60
C ALA A 118 4.73 1.03 -20.60
N GLY A 119 5.57 0.09 -20.14
CA GLY A 119 6.48 -0.68 -20.99
C GLY A 119 5.88 -1.93 -21.64
N ASP A 120 4.59 -2.24 -21.43
CA ASP A 120 3.95 -3.43 -22.01
C ASP A 120 3.34 -3.11 -23.39
N PRO A 121 3.83 -3.71 -24.50
CA PRO A 121 3.33 -3.40 -25.85
C PRO A 121 1.85 -3.77 -26.06
N ARG A 122 1.27 -4.60 -25.19
CA ARG A 122 -0.17 -4.91 -25.20
C ARG A 122 -1.05 -3.75 -24.71
N SER A 123 -0.47 -2.78 -24.02
CA SER A 123 -1.16 -1.58 -23.51
C SER A 123 -1.49 -0.58 -24.64
N MET A 124 -0.73 -0.60 -25.74
CA MET A 124 -0.92 0.32 -26.88
C MET A 124 -1.89 -0.21 -27.96
N ALA A 125 -2.48 -1.41 -27.77
CA ALA A 125 -3.29 -2.07 -28.77
C ALA A 125 -4.82 -1.93 -28.54
N VAL A 126 -5.26 -0.93 -27.76
CA VAL A 126 -6.67 -0.58 -27.58
C VAL A 126 -6.92 0.82 -28.12
#